data_AF-A0A6G1XQC1-F1
#
_entry.id   AF-A0A6G1XQC1-F1
#
_cell.length_a   1.000
_cell.length_b   1.000
_cell.length_c   1.000
_cell.angle_alpha   90.00
_cell.angle_beta   90.00
_cell.angle_gamma   90.00
#
_symmetry.space_group_name_H-M   'P 1'
#
loop_
_entity.id
_entity.type
_entity.pdbx_description
1 polymer ?
#
loop_
_entity_poly.entity_id
_entity_poly.type
_entity_poly.pdbx_seq_one_letter_code
_entity_poly.pdbx_strand_id
1 'polypeptide(L)'
;NDTACSAAMLLASACSRRLVTQTSRIGSIGVMMSHVSYAGHLAQAGVDITLIYSGAHKVDGNQFEALPAEVRQDMQQRIDAARRMFAEKVAMYTGLSVDAVTGTEAAVFEGQSGIEAGLADELINASDAISVMATALNSNVRGGTMPQLTATEAAAQENQRVMGILTCQEAKGREQLATMLAGQQGMSVEQARAILAAAAPQQPVASTQSEADRIMACEEANGREQLAATLAAMPEMTVEKARPILAASPQADAGPSLRDQIMALDEAKGAEAQAEQLAACPGMT
;
A
#
# COMPACT_ATOMS: atom_id res chain seq x y z
N ASN A 1 30.23 -12.89 -1.92
CA ASN A 1 31.49 -12.49 -1.28
C ASN A 1 31.77 -11.10 -1.79
N ASP A 2 31.78 -10.14 -0.88
CA ASP A 2 31.61 -8.75 -1.22
C ASP A 2 33.02 -8.14 -1.19
N THR A 3 33.42 -7.44 -2.25
CA THR A 3 34.81 -7.00 -2.40
C THR A 3 34.88 -5.62 -3.01
N ALA A 4 35.60 -4.72 -2.33
CA ALA A 4 35.94 -3.40 -2.81
C ALA A 4 37.45 -3.18 -2.63
N CYS A 5 38.24 -3.82 -3.49
CA CYS A 5 39.70 -3.74 -3.49
C CYS A 5 40.22 -2.95 -4.68
N SER A 6 41.40 -2.33 -4.55
CA SER A 6 42.07 -1.57 -5.61
C SER A 6 41.16 -0.47 -6.15
N ALA A 7 41.00 -0.32 -7.47
CA ALA A 7 40.17 0.73 -8.06
C ALA A 7 38.74 0.78 -7.48
N ALA A 8 38.16 -0.35 -7.04
CA ALA A 8 36.86 -0.34 -6.38
C ALA A 8 36.89 0.36 -5.00
N MET A 9 38.00 0.26 -4.26
CA MET A 9 38.19 1.00 -3.00
C MET A 9 38.28 2.51 -3.25
N LEU A 10 38.84 2.94 -4.39
CA LEU A 10 38.83 4.36 -4.76
C LEU A 10 37.40 4.87 -4.90
N LEU A 11 36.55 4.12 -5.61
CA LEU A 11 35.13 4.47 -5.77
C LEU A 11 34.39 4.44 -4.44
N ALA A 12 34.59 3.37 -3.65
CA ALA A 12 33.96 3.22 -2.35
C ALA A 12 34.37 4.33 -1.38
N SER A 13 35.63 4.79 -1.44
CA SER A 13 36.12 5.88 -0.58
C SER A 13 35.30 7.16 -0.74
N ALA A 14 34.83 7.46 -1.95
CA ALA A 14 34.02 8.62 -2.26
C ALA A 14 32.55 8.55 -1.76
N CYS A 15 32.10 7.39 -1.27
CA CYS A 15 30.76 7.24 -0.71
C CYS A 15 30.66 7.87 0.69
N SER A 16 29.51 8.49 0.97
CA SER A 16 29.22 9.11 2.28
C SER A 16 29.17 8.11 3.44
N ARG A 17 28.87 6.83 3.15
CA ARG A 17 28.90 5.71 4.09
C ARG A 17 29.43 4.47 3.36
N ARG A 18 30.30 3.72 4.02
CA ARG A 18 30.97 2.51 3.54
C ARG A 18 30.64 1.37 4.50
N LEU A 19 29.75 0.49 4.04
CA LEU A 19 29.26 -0.63 4.82
C LEU A 19 29.98 -1.90 4.40
N VAL A 20 30.36 -2.73 5.37
CA VAL A 20 31.05 -4.00 5.13
C VAL A 20 30.36 -5.15 5.85
N THR A 21 30.39 -6.33 5.26
CA THR A 21 29.99 -7.58 5.92
C THR A 21 31.19 -8.23 6.62
N GLN A 22 30.93 -9.23 7.47
CA GLN A 22 31.98 -9.91 8.24
C GLN A 22 33.11 -10.48 7.36
N THR A 23 32.78 -10.95 6.15
CA THR A 23 33.75 -11.53 5.20
C THR A 23 34.07 -10.60 4.03
N SER A 24 33.64 -9.34 4.09
CA SER A 24 33.93 -8.36 3.04
C SER A 24 35.42 -8.08 2.97
N ARG A 25 35.96 -7.98 1.77
CA ARG A 25 37.38 -7.64 1.54
C ARG A 25 37.51 -6.24 0.96
N ILE A 26 38.24 -5.37 1.63
CA ILE A 26 38.47 -3.99 1.20
C ILE A 26 39.94 -3.61 1.26
N GLY A 27 40.31 -2.46 0.68
CA GLY A 27 41.68 -1.97 0.67
C GLY A 27 42.38 -2.29 -0.65
N SER A 28 43.58 -2.88 -0.59
CA SER A 28 44.45 -3.04 -1.77
C SER A 28 44.71 -1.73 -2.50
N ILE A 29 44.98 -0.68 -1.72
CA ILE A 29 45.24 0.67 -2.23
C ILE A 29 46.67 0.71 -2.76
N GLY A 30 46.83 0.25 -3.99
CA GLY A 30 48.11 0.10 -4.64
C GLY A 30 47.98 -0.01 -6.15
N VAL A 31 49.13 0.08 -6.79
CA VAL A 31 49.29 -0.03 -8.25
C VAL A 31 50.39 -1.04 -8.49
N MET A 32 50.21 -1.92 -9.47
CA MET A 32 51.23 -2.86 -9.89
C MET A 32 51.32 -2.91 -11.41
N MET A 33 52.49 -3.28 -11.91
CA MET A 33 52.72 -3.64 -13.30
C MET A 33 53.47 -4.97 -13.29
N SER A 34 53.07 -5.89 -14.17
CA SER A 34 53.78 -7.14 -14.37
C SER A 34 54.63 -7.04 -15.62
N HIS A 35 55.89 -7.50 -15.53
CA HIS A 35 56.76 -7.75 -16.67
C HIS A 35 57.15 -9.22 -16.67
N VAL A 36 57.16 -9.84 -17.85
CA VAL A 36 57.55 -11.23 -18.04
C VAL A 36 58.62 -11.27 -19.12
N SER A 37 59.73 -11.96 -18.82
CA SER A 37 60.81 -12.19 -19.79
C SER A 37 60.82 -13.66 -20.22
N TYR A 38 60.71 -13.88 -21.53
CA TYR A 38 60.86 -15.18 -22.18
C TYR A 38 62.27 -15.40 -22.72
N ALA A 39 63.23 -14.51 -22.43
CA ALA A 39 64.60 -14.58 -22.97
C ALA A 39 65.24 -15.97 -22.77
N GLY A 40 65.11 -16.53 -21.56
CA GLY A 40 65.63 -17.87 -21.27
C GLY A 40 64.93 -18.99 -22.04
N HIS A 41 63.62 -18.87 -22.28
CA HIS A 41 62.86 -19.86 -23.05
C HIS A 41 63.21 -19.79 -24.54
N LEU A 42 63.34 -18.59 -25.09
CA LEU A 42 63.70 -18.36 -26.50
C LEU A 42 65.12 -18.84 -26.80
N ALA A 43 66.06 -18.59 -25.89
CA ALA A 43 67.41 -19.11 -26.00
C ALA A 43 67.45 -20.65 -26.04
N GLN A 44 66.63 -21.33 -25.23
CA GLN A 44 66.51 -22.80 -25.25
C GLN A 44 65.84 -23.30 -26.54
N ALA A 45 64.88 -22.55 -27.08
CA ALA A 45 64.21 -22.88 -28.33
C ALA A 45 65.08 -22.57 -29.57
N GLY A 46 66.24 -21.95 -29.41
CA GLY A 46 67.11 -21.53 -30.51
C GLY A 46 66.50 -20.41 -31.36
N VAL A 47 65.59 -19.61 -30.80
CA VAL A 47 64.93 -18.50 -31.50
C VAL A 47 65.66 -17.21 -31.14
N ASP A 48 66.23 -16.56 -32.15
CA ASP A 48 66.81 -15.22 -32.03
C ASP A 48 65.84 -14.16 -32.55
N ILE A 49 65.60 -13.12 -31.74
CA ILE A 49 64.67 -12.04 -32.05
C ILE A 49 65.44 -10.73 -32.06
N THR A 50 65.57 -10.13 -33.24
CA THR A 50 66.11 -8.78 -33.40
C THR A 50 64.97 -7.77 -33.53
N LEU A 51 64.90 -6.82 -32.60
CA LEU A 51 63.91 -5.74 -32.65
C LEU A 51 64.45 -4.56 -33.47
N ILE A 52 63.69 -4.12 -34.48
CA ILE A 52 63.98 -2.93 -35.29
C ILE A 52 62.95 -1.86 -34.94
N TYR A 53 63.41 -0.73 -34.38
CA TYR A 53 62.53 0.32 -33.87
C TYR A 53 63.21 1.69 -33.91
N SER A 54 62.40 2.75 -33.84
CA SER A 54 62.87 4.13 -33.70
C SER A 54 62.59 4.65 -32.28
N GLY A 55 63.60 5.25 -31.66
CA GLY A 55 63.54 5.80 -30.30
C GLY A 55 63.91 4.79 -29.21
N ALA A 56 64.77 5.18 -28.27
CA ALA A 56 65.37 4.28 -27.27
C ALA A 56 64.33 3.55 -26.39
N HIS A 57 63.26 4.25 -26.00
CA HIS A 57 62.23 3.72 -25.10
C HIS A 57 61.09 2.96 -25.80
N LYS A 58 61.17 2.75 -27.13
CA LYS A 58 60.04 2.20 -27.91
C LYS A 58 59.73 0.74 -27.58
N VAL A 59 60.72 0.02 -27.04
CA VAL A 59 60.68 -1.40 -26.68
C VAL A 59 60.87 -1.63 -25.18
N ASP A 60 60.78 -0.58 -24.37
CA ASP A 60 60.84 -0.70 -22.92
C ASP A 60 59.75 -1.66 -22.42
N GLY A 61 60.16 -2.67 -21.65
CA GLY A 61 59.24 -3.70 -21.16
C GLY A 61 58.89 -4.78 -22.18
N ASN A 62 59.60 -4.90 -23.29
CA ASN A 62 59.43 -6.05 -24.19
C ASN A 62 59.72 -7.37 -23.45
N GLN A 63 59.12 -8.44 -23.96
CA GLN A 63 59.17 -9.75 -23.31
C GLN A 63 60.33 -10.64 -23.78
N PHE A 64 61.13 -10.19 -24.75
CA PHE A 64 62.13 -11.02 -25.43
C PHE A 64 63.51 -10.93 -24.76
N GLU A 65 63.77 -9.86 -24.01
CA GLU A 65 64.99 -9.68 -23.23
C GLU A 65 64.68 -9.45 -21.74
N ALA A 66 65.72 -9.43 -20.90
CA ALA A 66 65.58 -9.10 -19.49
C ALA A 66 65.32 -7.59 -19.34
N LEU A 67 64.47 -7.21 -18.38
CA LEU A 67 64.16 -5.80 -18.14
C LEU A 67 65.41 -5.04 -17.66
N PRO A 68 65.91 -4.03 -18.41
CA PRO A 68 67.06 -3.24 -17.97
C PRO A 68 66.78 -2.51 -16.65
N ALA A 69 67.81 -2.33 -15.83
CA ALA A 69 67.66 -1.73 -14.49
C ALA A 69 67.13 -0.29 -14.55
N GLU A 70 67.58 0.50 -15.52
CA GLU A 70 67.14 1.89 -15.72
C GLU A 70 65.66 1.96 -16.12
N VAL A 71 65.24 1.09 -17.05
CA VAL A 71 63.83 0.99 -17.49
C VAL A 71 62.94 0.53 -16.33
N ARG A 72 63.40 -0.46 -15.55
CA ARG A 72 62.70 -0.89 -14.33
C ARG A 72 62.53 0.26 -13.35
N GLN A 73 63.57 1.09 -13.16
CA GLN A 73 63.52 2.23 -12.25
C GLN A 73 62.53 3.31 -12.74
N ASP A 74 62.52 3.63 -14.04
CA ASP A 74 61.53 4.54 -14.62
C ASP A 74 60.10 4.03 -14.40
N MET A 75 59.84 2.77 -14.73
CA MET A 75 58.54 2.13 -14.50
C MET A 75 58.14 2.15 -13.02
N GLN A 76 59.09 1.89 -12.11
CA GLN A 76 58.86 1.95 -10.67
C GLN A 76 58.46 3.36 -10.23
N GLN A 77 59.16 4.41 -10.68
CA GLN A 77 58.82 5.79 -10.35
C GLN A 77 57.40 6.16 -10.80
N ARG A 78 56.98 5.68 -11.98
CA ARG A 78 55.63 5.89 -12.51
C ARG A 78 54.56 5.19 -11.67
N ILE A 79 54.83 3.96 -11.21
CA ILE A 79 53.94 3.20 -10.33
C ILE A 79 53.85 3.86 -8.95
N ASP A 80 54.97 4.31 -8.39
CA ASP A 80 55.02 4.98 -7.09
C ASP A 80 54.25 6.30 -7.13
N ALA A 81 54.39 7.07 -8.21
CA ALA A 81 53.62 8.29 -8.43
C ALA A 81 52.11 7.98 -8.53
N ALA A 82 51.74 6.92 -9.26
CA ALA A 82 50.34 6.49 -9.36
C ALA A 82 49.76 6.02 -8.01
N ARG A 83 50.53 5.26 -7.22
CA ARG A 83 50.14 4.85 -5.86
C ARG A 83 49.94 6.06 -4.96
N ARG A 84 50.82 7.06 -5.05
CA ARG A 84 50.69 8.30 -4.28
C ARG A 84 49.40 9.04 -4.61
N MET A 85 49.10 9.26 -5.90
CA MET A 85 47.85 9.91 -6.32
C MET A 85 46.62 9.13 -5.85
N PHE A 86 46.65 7.80 -5.91
CA PHE A 86 45.58 6.96 -5.40
C PHE A 86 45.40 7.13 -3.87
N ALA A 87 46.48 7.05 -3.10
CA ALA A 87 46.43 7.25 -1.66
C ALA A 87 45.91 8.64 -1.27
N GLU A 88 46.33 9.70 -1.99
CA GLU A 88 45.84 11.07 -1.80
C GLU A 88 44.33 11.19 -2.00
N LYS A 89 43.79 10.53 -3.03
CA LYS A 89 42.34 10.54 -3.28
C LYS A 89 41.58 9.77 -2.21
N VAL A 90 42.04 8.59 -1.80
CA VAL A 90 41.37 7.85 -0.73
C VAL A 90 41.40 8.66 0.57
N ALA A 91 42.56 9.21 0.94
CA ALA A 91 42.72 10.07 2.12
C ALA A 91 41.74 11.26 2.09
N MET A 92 41.62 11.93 0.94
CA MET A 92 40.69 13.04 0.75
C MET A 92 39.24 12.64 1.03
N TYR A 93 38.80 11.45 0.61
CA TYR A 93 37.41 11.03 0.76
C TYR A 93 37.09 10.37 2.10
N THR A 94 38.05 9.67 2.71
CA THR A 94 37.85 8.99 4.00
C THR A 94 38.17 9.87 5.21
N GLY A 95 38.88 10.99 5.01
CA GLY A 95 39.36 11.85 6.09
C GLY A 95 40.62 11.32 6.80
N LEU A 96 41.20 10.22 6.32
CA LEU A 96 42.49 9.72 6.78
C LEU A 96 43.65 10.61 6.30
N SER A 97 44.79 10.53 6.98
CA SER A 97 46.02 11.11 6.44
C SER A 97 46.55 10.25 5.29
N VAL A 98 47.31 10.88 4.37
CA VAL A 98 47.99 10.15 3.29
C VAL A 98 48.96 9.11 3.86
N ASP A 99 49.62 9.40 4.97
CA ASP A 99 50.53 8.47 5.65
C ASP A 99 49.79 7.25 6.21
N ALA A 100 48.59 7.43 6.77
CA ALA A 100 47.76 6.32 7.25
C ALA A 100 47.34 5.41 6.08
N VAL A 101 46.94 5.99 4.95
CA VAL A 101 46.55 5.22 3.75
C VAL A 101 47.75 4.50 3.14
N THR A 102 48.88 5.19 2.97
CA THR A 102 50.09 4.58 2.38
C THR A 102 50.67 3.51 3.30
N GLY A 103 50.67 3.72 4.61
CA GLY A 103 51.11 2.77 5.63
C GLY A 103 50.32 1.47 5.69
N THR A 104 49.19 1.36 5.00
CA THR A 104 48.50 0.07 4.78
C THR A 104 49.30 -0.90 3.91
N GLU A 105 50.33 -0.43 3.22
CA GLU A 105 51.15 -1.23 2.29
C GLU A 105 50.33 -2.05 1.28
N ALA A 106 49.23 -1.45 0.78
CA ALA A 106 48.29 -2.09 -0.14
C ALA A 106 47.72 -3.43 0.38
N ALA A 107 47.67 -3.61 1.70
CA ALA A 107 47.06 -4.77 2.32
C ALA A 107 45.55 -4.83 2.05
N VAL A 108 45.01 -6.04 2.14
CA VAL A 108 43.56 -6.30 2.12
C VAL A 108 43.09 -6.50 3.55
N PHE A 109 42.00 -5.85 3.89
CA PHE A 109 41.36 -5.91 5.20
C PHE A 109 40.04 -6.64 5.07
N GLU A 110 39.71 -7.44 6.08
CA GLU A 110 38.47 -8.21 6.15
C GLU A 110 37.54 -7.68 7.25
N GLY A 111 36.28 -7.43 6.89
CA GLY A 111 35.21 -7.01 7.80
C GLY A 111 35.65 -5.92 8.77
N GLN A 112 35.68 -6.26 10.05
CA GLN A 112 35.97 -5.33 11.15
C GLN A 112 37.34 -4.65 11.03
N SER A 113 38.37 -5.36 10.54
CA SER A 113 39.72 -4.78 10.39
C SER A 113 39.74 -3.63 9.36
N GLY A 114 38.81 -3.62 8.41
CA GLY A 114 38.64 -2.53 7.46
C GLY A 114 38.08 -1.25 8.11
N ILE A 115 37.25 -1.40 9.15
CA ILE A 115 36.73 -0.29 9.95
C ILE A 115 37.82 0.25 10.88
N GLU A 116 38.57 -0.63 11.53
CA GLU A 116 39.71 -0.27 12.38
C GLU A 116 40.80 0.49 11.59
N ALA A 117 41.01 0.14 10.33
CA ALA A 117 41.89 0.86 9.41
C ALA A 117 41.29 2.19 8.89
N GLY A 118 40.04 2.51 9.22
CA GLY A 118 39.32 3.71 8.76
C GLY A 118 38.88 3.68 7.29
N LEU A 119 38.93 2.51 6.65
CA LEU A 119 38.53 2.33 5.25
C LEU A 119 37.03 2.05 5.10
N ALA A 120 36.37 1.59 6.16
CA ALA A 120 34.91 1.41 6.23
C ALA A 120 34.33 2.05 7.50
N ASP A 121 33.01 2.23 7.52
CA ASP A 121 32.32 2.92 8.61
C ASP A 121 31.56 1.94 9.53
N GLU A 122 30.96 0.88 8.98
CA GLU A 122 30.03 0.04 9.75
C GLU A 122 29.97 -1.41 9.24
N LEU A 123 29.83 -2.34 10.18
CA LEU A 123 29.60 -3.75 9.93
C LEU A 123 28.10 -4.05 9.85
N ILE A 124 27.66 -4.68 8.76
CA ILE A 124 26.24 -5.02 8.53
C ILE A 124 26.07 -6.45 8.02
N ASN A 125 24.85 -6.98 8.13
CA ASN A 125 24.44 -8.14 7.34
C ASN A 125 24.08 -7.70 5.92
N ALA A 126 24.41 -8.53 4.93
CA ALA A 126 24.10 -8.25 3.53
C ALA A 126 22.58 -8.08 3.29
N SER A 127 21.75 -8.84 4.02
CA SER A 127 20.28 -8.72 3.96
C SER A 127 19.77 -7.35 4.37
N ASP A 128 20.51 -6.65 5.23
CA ASP A 128 20.07 -5.41 5.87
C ASP A 128 20.57 -4.18 5.09
N ALA A 129 21.50 -4.36 4.14
CA ALA A 129 22.14 -3.29 3.39
C ALA A 129 21.15 -2.34 2.70
N ILE A 130 20.11 -2.89 2.06
CA ILE A 130 19.08 -2.10 1.37
C ILE A 130 18.26 -1.28 2.37
N SER A 131 17.89 -1.89 3.50
CA SER A 131 17.14 -1.22 4.57
C SER A 131 17.96 -0.09 5.20
N VAL A 132 19.26 -0.32 5.43
CA VAL A 132 20.20 0.70 5.96
C VAL A 132 20.35 1.85 4.95
N MET A 133 20.49 1.55 3.66
CA MET A 133 20.57 2.56 2.60
C MET A 133 19.27 3.37 2.51
N ALA A 134 18.11 2.72 2.48
CA ALA A 134 16.80 3.38 2.40
C ALA A 134 16.58 4.32 3.60
N THR A 135 16.93 3.87 4.80
CA THR A 135 16.85 4.69 6.01
C THR A 135 17.75 5.93 5.92
N ALA A 136 18.98 5.77 5.40
CA ALA A 136 19.92 6.89 5.24
C ALA A 136 19.49 7.91 4.19
N LEU A 137 18.79 7.47 3.13
CA LEU A 137 18.22 8.36 2.12
C LEU A 137 17.01 9.13 2.67
N ASN A 138 16.15 8.46 3.43
CA ASN A 138 14.95 9.04 4.01
C ASN A 138 15.25 10.05 5.14
N SER A 139 16.37 9.91 5.85
CA SER A 139 16.77 10.84 6.91
C SER A 139 17.43 12.13 6.39
N ASN A 140 17.94 12.14 5.15
CA ASN A 140 18.61 13.28 4.52
C ASN A 140 17.67 14.22 3.73
N VAL A 141 16.38 14.21 4.04
CA VAL A 141 15.37 15.07 3.41
C VAL A 141 15.55 16.53 3.86
N ARG A 142 16.38 17.29 3.13
CA ARG A 142 16.32 18.76 3.12
C ARG A 142 15.22 19.22 2.16
N GLY A 143 13.98 19.17 2.64
CA GLY A 143 12.81 19.64 1.90
C GLY A 143 11.61 18.73 2.12
N GLY A 144 10.64 19.21 2.88
CA GLY A 144 9.52 18.45 3.45
C GLY A 144 8.96 17.37 2.52
N THR A 145 9.34 16.13 2.79
CA THR A 145 8.59 14.98 2.31
C THR A 145 7.51 14.72 3.35
N MET A 146 6.24 14.78 2.94
CA MET A 146 5.14 14.36 3.82
C MET A 146 5.45 12.96 4.35
N PRO A 147 5.23 12.69 5.65
CA PRO A 147 5.41 11.36 6.20
C PRO A 147 4.58 10.39 5.37
N GLN A 148 5.24 9.35 4.84
CA GLN A 148 4.53 8.28 4.15
C GLN A 148 3.78 7.50 5.24
N LEU A 149 2.48 7.77 5.34
CA LEU A 149 1.59 7.07 6.26
C LEU A 149 1.65 5.58 5.93
N THR A 150 1.93 4.75 6.94
CA THR A 150 1.74 3.31 6.82
C THR A 150 0.28 3.02 6.47
N ALA A 151 -0.01 1.87 5.85
CA ALA A 151 -1.38 1.50 5.51
C ALA A 151 -2.33 1.54 6.73
N THR A 152 -1.81 1.25 7.92
CA THR A 152 -2.52 1.33 9.20
C THR A 152 -2.82 2.77 9.61
N GLU A 153 -1.87 3.69 9.45
CA GLU A 153 -2.06 5.11 9.76
C GLU A 153 -2.99 5.79 8.75
N ALA A 154 -2.92 5.43 7.46
CA ALA A 154 -3.85 5.91 6.44
C ALA A 154 -5.29 5.47 6.74
N ALA A 155 -5.48 4.22 7.17
CA ALA A 155 -6.79 3.72 7.58
C ALA A 155 -7.31 4.41 8.86
N ALA A 156 -6.44 4.65 9.84
CA ALA A 156 -6.80 5.38 11.06
C ALA A 156 -7.21 6.83 10.78
N GLN A 157 -6.46 7.52 9.90
CA GLN A 157 -6.76 8.89 9.49
C GLN A 157 -8.08 8.98 8.72
N GLU A 158 -8.36 8.01 7.84
CA GLU A 158 -9.62 7.96 7.10
C GLU A 158 -10.81 7.69 8.03
N ASN A 159 -10.66 6.76 8.98
CA ASN A 159 -11.69 6.52 10.00
C ASN A 159 -11.94 7.75 10.87
N GLN A 160 -10.89 8.48 11.23
CA GLN A 160 -11.00 9.72 12.00
C GLN A 160 -11.70 10.83 11.20
N ARG A 161 -11.43 10.93 9.90
CA ARG A 161 -12.13 11.85 8.98
C ARG A 161 -13.62 11.53 8.92
N VAL A 162 -13.96 10.26 8.67
CA VAL A 162 -15.35 9.76 8.60
C VAL A 162 -16.08 10.05 9.90
N MET A 163 -15.48 9.72 11.05
CA MET A 163 -16.08 10.00 12.37
C MET A 163 -16.23 11.51 12.62
N GLY A 164 -15.27 12.34 12.21
CA GLY A 164 -15.35 13.79 12.35
C GLY A 164 -16.52 14.41 11.57
N ILE A 165 -16.83 13.87 10.39
CA ILE A 165 -17.98 14.32 9.58
C ILE A 165 -19.31 13.91 10.23
N LEU A 166 -19.41 12.67 10.70
CA LEU A 166 -20.66 12.15 11.30
C LEU A 166 -20.97 12.79 12.67
N THR A 167 -19.94 13.15 13.44
CA THR A 167 -20.09 13.68 14.82
C THR A 167 -20.11 15.20 14.91
N CYS A 168 -20.01 15.93 13.79
CA CYS A 168 -20.04 17.39 13.81
C CYS A 168 -21.41 17.93 14.25
N GLN A 169 -21.43 19.14 14.81
CA GLN A 169 -22.67 19.75 15.32
C GLN A 169 -23.67 20.02 14.18
N GLU A 170 -23.17 20.32 13.00
CA GLU A 170 -23.93 20.63 11.80
C GLU A 170 -24.62 19.40 11.19
N ALA A 171 -24.12 18.19 11.50
CA ALA A 171 -24.76 16.93 11.11
C ALA A 171 -26.07 16.66 11.87
N LYS A 172 -26.29 17.30 13.03
CA LYS A 172 -27.54 17.15 13.80
C LYS A 172 -28.72 17.69 12.98
N GLY A 173 -29.67 16.81 12.66
CA GLY A 173 -30.82 17.11 11.79
C GLY A 173 -30.52 17.04 10.27
N ARG A 174 -29.34 16.54 9.88
CA ARG A 174 -28.88 16.37 8.48
C ARG A 174 -28.09 15.07 8.31
N GLU A 175 -28.46 14.06 9.09
CA GLU A 175 -27.70 12.81 9.30
C GLU A 175 -27.52 12.01 8.01
N GLN A 176 -28.54 12.00 7.15
CA GLN A 176 -28.49 11.34 5.84
C GLN A 176 -27.46 12.01 4.92
N LEU A 177 -27.40 13.34 4.93
CA LEU A 177 -26.45 14.11 4.13
C LEU A 177 -25.02 13.93 4.67
N ALA A 178 -24.85 13.94 6.00
CA ALA A 178 -23.55 13.69 6.63
C ALA A 178 -22.99 12.30 6.31
N THR A 179 -23.84 11.27 6.26
CA THR A 179 -23.45 9.90 5.88
C THR A 179 -23.00 9.83 4.43
N MET A 180 -23.69 10.52 3.51
CA MET A 180 -23.30 10.60 2.11
C MET A 180 -21.94 11.29 1.92
N LEU A 181 -21.70 12.40 2.61
CA LEU A 181 -20.43 13.13 2.55
C LEU A 181 -19.27 12.33 3.16
N ALA A 182 -19.52 11.57 4.22
CA ALA A 182 -18.51 10.71 4.83
C ALA A 182 -18.05 9.58 3.89
N GLY A 183 -18.97 9.03 3.09
CA GLY A 183 -18.69 7.99 2.09
C GLY A 183 -17.94 8.46 0.84
N GLN A 184 -17.82 9.78 0.61
CA GLN A 184 -17.01 10.31 -0.49
C GLN A 184 -15.52 10.35 -0.14
N GLN A 185 -14.70 9.64 -0.91
CA GLN A 185 -13.25 9.64 -0.77
C GLN A 185 -12.68 11.05 -1.04
N GLY A 186 -11.81 11.54 -0.16
CA GLY A 186 -11.16 12.84 -0.30
C GLY A 186 -11.96 14.06 0.19
N MET A 187 -13.15 13.87 0.74
CA MET A 187 -13.94 14.95 1.35
C MET A 187 -13.35 15.37 2.70
N SER A 188 -12.87 16.60 2.86
CA SER A 188 -12.39 17.06 4.17
C SER A 188 -13.53 17.32 5.17
N VAL A 189 -13.22 17.24 6.47
CA VAL A 189 -14.20 17.52 7.55
C VAL A 189 -14.72 18.97 7.44
N GLU A 190 -13.87 19.91 7.07
CA GLU A 190 -14.22 21.33 6.91
C GLU A 190 -15.15 21.57 5.72
N GLN A 191 -14.88 20.94 4.58
CA GLN A 191 -15.76 21.00 3.41
C GLN A 191 -17.11 20.38 3.70
N ALA A 192 -17.13 19.22 4.37
CA ALA A 192 -18.38 18.57 4.76
C ALA A 192 -19.19 19.45 5.73
N ARG A 193 -18.51 20.10 6.68
CA ARG A 193 -19.14 21.05 7.61
C ARG A 193 -19.75 22.25 6.90
N ALA A 194 -19.06 22.82 5.91
CA ALA A 194 -19.58 23.93 5.12
C ALA A 194 -20.83 23.55 4.31
N ILE A 195 -20.83 22.36 3.72
CA ILE A 195 -22.00 21.84 2.98
C ILE A 195 -23.17 21.59 3.93
N LEU A 196 -22.92 20.99 5.11
CA LEU A 196 -23.94 20.75 6.12
C LEU A 196 -24.53 22.06 6.70
N ALA A 197 -23.70 23.08 6.88
CA ALA A 197 -24.14 24.40 7.34
C ALA A 197 -25.00 25.14 6.31
N ALA A 198 -24.68 25.01 5.02
CA ALA A 198 -25.43 25.62 3.92
C ALA A 198 -26.73 24.87 3.58
N ALA A 199 -26.84 23.60 3.97
CA ALA A 199 -28.06 22.81 3.77
C ALA A 199 -29.17 23.22 4.75
N ALA A 200 -30.40 23.36 4.26
CA ALA A 200 -31.56 23.53 5.13
C ALA A 200 -31.68 22.33 6.10
N PRO A 201 -32.08 22.52 7.36
CA PRO A 201 -32.42 21.41 8.25
C PRO A 201 -33.43 20.51 7.54
N GLN A 202 -33.23 19.19 7.56
CA GLN A 202 -34.25 18.31 7.04
C GLN A 202 -35.53 18.56 7.86
N GLN A 203 -36.61 18.96 7.18
CA GLN A 203 -37.94 18.82 7.77
C GLN A 203 -38.10 17.34 8.15
N PRO A 204 -38.76 17.02 9.27
CA PRO A 204 -38.94 15.64 9.69
C PRO A 204 -39.48 14.87 8.50
N VAL A 205 -38.70 13.90 8.02
CA VAL A 205 -39.10 13.00 6.95
C VAL A 205 -40.42 12.39 7.40
N ALA A 206 -41.51 12.81 6.75
CA ALA A 206 -42.79 12.14 6.85
C ALA A 206 -42.49 10.67 6.60
N SER A 207 -42.85 9.85 7.60
CA SER A 207 -42.66 8.40 7.63
C SER A 207 -42.68 7.79 6.23
N THR A 208 -41.62 7.06 5.90
CA THR A 208 -41.58 6.12 4.76
C THR A 208 -42.53 4.94 5.01
N GLN A 209 -43.77 5.21 5.41
CA GLN A 209 -44.86 4.26 5.41
C GLN A 209 -45.38 4.22 3.99
N SER A 210 -45.34 3.02 3.40
CA SER A 210 -45.94 2.77 2.11
C SER A 210 -47.44 3.12 2.18
N GLU A 211 -48.06 3.50 1.05
CA GLU A 211 -49.50 3.80 1.08
C GLU A 211 -50.33 2.60 1.54
N ALA A 212 -49.84 1.38 1.32
CA ALA A 212 -50.41 0.14 1.84
C ALA A 212 -50.47 0.13 3.37
N ASP A 213 -49.39 0.51 4.05
CA ASP A 213 -49.37 0.57 5.53
C ASP A 213 -50.33 1.63 6.07
N ARG A 214 -50.48 2.74 5.34
CA ARG A 214 -51.42 3.80 5.72
C ARG A 214 -52.88 3.42 5.51
N ILE A 215 -53.20 2.63 4.47
CA ILE A 215 -54.55 2.08 4.25
C ILE A 215 -54.92 1.10 5.37
N MET A 216 -53.99 0.24 5.78
CA MET A 216 -54.20 -0.71 6.87
C MET A 216 -54.35 -0.04 8.25
N ALA A 217 -53.73 1.12 8.46
CA ALA A 217 -53.79 1.87 9.72
C ALA A 217 -54.99 2.85 9.82
N CYS A 218 -55.86 2.93 8.81
CA CYS A 218 -57.04 3.78 8.85
C CYS A 218 -58.09 3.24 9.82
N GLU A 219 -58.80 4.14 10.53
CA GLU A 219 -59.87 3.75 11.45
C GLU A 219 -60.98 2.96 10.74
N GLU A 220 -61.24 3.26 9.47
CA GLU A 220 -62.25 2.60 8.63
C GLU A 220 -61.88 1.16 8.25
N ALA A 221 -60.61 0.77 8.42
CA ALA A 221 -60.12 -0.59 8.20
C ALA A 221 -60.42 -1.53 9.39
N ASN A 222 -60.70 -0.99 10.59
CA ASN A 222 -61.06 -1.79 11.77
C ASN A 222 -62.37 -2.57 11.52
N GLY A 223 -62.31 -3.91 11.58
CA GLY A 223 -63.42 -4.80 11.24
C GLY A 223 -63.63 -5.04 9.74
N ARG A 224 -62.71 -4.56 8.88
CA ARG A 224 -62.70 -4.75 7.41
C ARG A 224 -61.29 -5.04 6.88
N GLU A 225 -60.49 -5.71 7.69
CA GLU A 225 -59.05 -5.91 7.48
C GLU A 225 -58.72 -6.64 6.17
N GLN A 226 -59.52 -7.64 5.79
CA GLN A 226 -59.33 -8.36 4.51
C GLN A 226 -59.58 -7.48 3.28
N LEU A 227 -60.52 -6.53 3.37
CA LEU A 227 -60.82 -5.59 2.29
C LEU A 227 -59.77 -4.48 2.24
N ALA A 228 -59.29 -4.01 3.39
CA ALA A 228 -58.16 -3.09 3.47
C ALA A 228 -56.88 -3.70 2.88
N ALA A 229 -56.60 -4.98 3.15
CA ALA A 229 -55.44 -5.68 2.62
C ALA A 229 -55.50 -5.87 1.09
N THR A 230 -56.69 -6.13 0.53
CA THR A 230 -56.86 -6.24 -0.93
C THR A 230 -56.74 -4.89 -1.62
N LEU A 231 -57.28 -3.82 -1.03
CA LEU A 231 -57.10 -2.45 -1.54
C LEU A 231 -55.63 -2.02 -1.47
N ALA A 232 -54.93 -2.36 -0.40
CA ALA A 232 -53.50 -2.08 -0.24
C ALA A 232 -52.61 -2.82 -1.28
N ALA A 233 -53.08 -3.95 -1.81
CA ALA A 233 -52.38 -4.73 -2.83
C ALA A 233 -52.66 -4.26 -4.28
N MET A 234 -53.61 -3.34 -4.50
CA MET A 234 -53.93 -2.81 -5.83
C MET A 234 -52.96 -1.68 -6.24
N PRO A 235 -52.39 -1.71 -7.46
CA PRO A 235 -51.56 -0.62 -7.97
C PRO A 235 -52.37 0.69 -8.08
N GLU A 236 -51.77 1.82 -7.72
CA GLU A 236 -52.38 3.17 -7.70
C GLU A 236 -53.54 3.40 -6.71
N MET A 237 -53.73 2.48 -5.75
CA MET A 237 -54.66 2.68 -4.64
C MET A 237 -54.04 3.56 -3.56
N THR A 238 -54.69 4.68 -3.27
CA THR A 238 -54.28 5.65 -2.26
C THR A 238 -55.25 5.63 -1.08
N VAL A 239 -54.81 6.12 0.09
CA VAL A 239 -55.64 6.19 1.30
C VAL A 239 -56.96 6.92 1.05
N GLU A 240 -56.92 8.04 0.30
CA GLU A 240 -58.09 8.85 -0.06
C GLU A 240 -59.11 8.08 -0.91
N LYS A 241 -58.66 7.17 -1.77
CA LYS A 241 -59.54 6.33 -2.59
C LYS A 241 -60.05 5.10 -1.83
N ALA A 242 -59.22 4.53 -0.95
CA ALA A 242 -59.58 3.35 -0.17
C ALA A 242 -60.59 3.67 0.95
N ARG A 243 -60.49 4.85 1.56
CA ARG A 243 -61.34 5.30 2.67
C ARG A 243 -62.85 5.26 2.39
N PRO A 244 -63.38 5.84 1.28
CA PRO A 244 -64.81 5.74 0.97
C PRO A 244 -65.27 4.32 0.64
N ILE A 245 -64.40 3.48 0.07
CA ILE A 245 -64.70 2.07 -0.25
C ILE A 245 -64.81 1.25 1.04
N LEU A 246 -63.90 1.47 1.98
CA LEU A 246 -63.95 0.87 3.31
C LEU A 246 -65.18 1.35 4.09
N ALA A 247 -65.52 2.64 4.04
CA ALA A 247 -66.68 3.20 4.73
C ALA A 247 -68.04 2.69 4.18
N ALA A 248 -68.13 2.44 2.88
CA ALA A 248 -69.36 1.98 2.22
C ALA A 248 -69.61 0.47 2.34
N SER A 249 -68.62 -0.31 2.79
CA SER A 249 -68.75 -1.77 2.87
C SER A 249 -69.39 -2.21 4.20
N PRO A 250 -70.35 -3.15 4.23
CA PRO A 250 -70.91 -3.67 5.47
C PRO A 250 -69.81 -4.38 6.29
N GLN A 251 -69.80 -4.19 7.61
CA GLN A 251 -68.89 -4.91 8.50
C GLN A 251 -69.23 -6.41 8.47
N ALA A 252 -68.20 -7.26 8.44
CA ALA A 252 -68.34 -8.71 8.26
C ALA A 252 -69.04 -9.45 9.41
N ASP A 253 -69.59 -8.74 10.41
CA ASP A 253 -70.26 -9.31 11.59
C ASP A 253 -71.69 -8.77 11.83
N ALA A 254 -72.35 -8.22 10.81
CA ALA A 254 -73.74 -7.77 10.94
C ALA A 254 -74.71 -8.59 10.05
N GLY A 255 -74.94 -9.85 10.40
CA GLY A 255 -76.06 -10.65 9.90
C GLY A 255 -75.97 -12.12 10.30
N PRO A 256 -77.06 -12.77 10.79
CA PRO A 256 -77.03 -14.18 11.19
C PRO A 256 -76.64 -15.06 10.01
N SER A 257 -75.79 -16.06 10.24
CA SER A 257 -75.31 -16.96 9.20
C SER A 257 -76.49 -17.69 8.56
N LEU A 258 -76.34 -18.12 7.31
CA LEU A 258 -77.39 -18.85 6.57
C LEU A 258 -77.87 -20.10 7.36
N ARG A 259 -76.98 -20.66 8.19
CA ARG A 259 -77.27 -21.72 9.17
C ARG A 259 -78.28 -21.28 10.24
N ASP A 260 -78.10 -20.09 10.80
CA ASP A 260 -78.97 -19.55 11.85
C ASP A 260 -80.34 -19.15 11.31
N GLN A 261 -80.43 -18.76 10.04
CA GLN A 261 -81.70 -18.45 9.37
C GLN A 261 -82.53 -19.70 9.04
N ILE A 262 -81.87 -20.81 8.65
CA ILE A 262 -82.53 -22.10 8.41
C ILE A 262 -83.04 -22.71 9.72
N MET A 263 -82.27 -22.59 10.81
CA MET A 263 -82.67 -23.10 12.13
C MET A 263 -83.75 -22.27 12.84
N ALA A 264 -84.04 -21.07 12.35
CA ALA A 264 -85.06 -20.17 12.92
C ALA A 264 -86.46 -20.35 12.29
N LEU A 265 -86.60 -21.15 11.23
CA LEU A 265 -87.90 -21.48 10.64
C LEU A 265 -88.66 -22.48 11.52
N ASP A 266 -89.95 -22.25 11.77
CA ASP A 266 -90.75 -23.11 12.65
C ASP A 266 -90.91 -24.53 12.09
N GLU A 267 -90.77 -24.74 10.77
CA GLU A 267 -90.76 -26.07 10.14
C GLU A 267 -89.52 -26.92 10.48
N ALA A 268 -88.45 -26.32 11.03
CA ALA A 268 -87.26 -27.04 11.47
C ALA A 268 -87.43 -27.70 12.85
N LYS A 269 -88.47 -27.34 13.63
CA LYS A 269 -88.74 -27.92 14.95
C LYS A 269 -89.28 -29.35 14.80
N GLY A 270 -88.42 -30.32 15.12
CA GLY A 270 -88.74 -31.76 15.06
C GLY A 270 -88.10 -32.53 13.90
N ALA A 271 -87.34 -31.87 13.01
CA ALA A 271 -86.56 -32.48 11.93
C ALA A 271 -85.13 -31.92 11.84
N GLU A 272 -84.54 -31.63 13.00
CA GLU A 272 -83.27 -30.89 13.18
C GLU A 272 -82.09 -31.54 12.43
N ALA A 273 -82.04 -32.87 12.37
CA ALA A 273 -80.98 -33.62 11.68
C ALA A 273 -81.04 -33.53 10.14
N GLN A 274 -82.21 -33.26 9.56
CA GLN A 274 -82.35 -33.06 8.11
C GLN A 274 -82.07 -31.61 7.71
N ALA A 275 -82.40 -30.65 8.57
CA ALA A 275 -82.02 -29.24 8.41
C ALA A 275 -80.50 -29.05 8.44
N GLU A 276 -79.78 -29.81 9.28
CA GLU A 276 -78.32 -29.81 9.32
C GLU A 276 -77.66 -30.34 8.04
N GLN A 277 -78.26 -31.33 7.37
CA GLN A 277 -77.75 -31.86 6.10
C GLN A 277 -77.99 -30.91 4.92
N LEU A 278 -79.11 -30.17 4.90
CA LEU A 278 -79.40 -29.18 3.86
C LEU A 278 -78.50 -27.94 3.96
N ALA A 279 -78.20 -27.49 5.16
CA ALA A 279 -77.28 -26.36 5.39
C ALA A 279 -75.82 -26.66 5.01
N ALA A 280 -75.45 -27.93 4.86
CA ALA A 280 -74.10 -28.37 4.50
C ALA A 280 -73.92 -28.63 2.98
N CYS A 281 -74.98 -28.58 2.17
CA CYS A 281 -74.90 -28.80 0.72
C CYS A 281 -74.59 -27.47 -0.01
N PRO A 282 -73.46 -27.35 -0.73
CA PRO A 282 -73.13 -26.12 -1.45
C PRO A 282 -73.90 -26.04 -2.76
N GLY A 283 -74.73 -25.00 -2.94
CA GLY A 283 -75.22 -24.59 -4.26
C GLY A 283 -76.72 -24.64 -4.55
N MET A 284 -77.61 -24.41 -3.58
CA MET A 284 -78.97 -23.97 -3.86
C MET A 284 -79.16 -22.55 -3.33
N THR A 285 -79.34 -21.60 -4.24
CA THR A 285 -79.70 -20.19 -3.98
C THR A 285 -81.16 -20.06 -3.59
#